data_AF-A0A1F7RVI9-F1
#
_entry.id   AF-A0A1F7RVI9-F1
#
_cell.length_a   1.000
_cell.length_b   1.000
_cell.length_c   1.000
_cell.angle_alpha   90.00
_cell.angle_beta   90.00
_cell.angle_gamma   90.00
#
_symmetry.space_group_name_H-M   'P 1'
#
loop_
_entity.id
_entity.type
_entity.pdbx_description
1 polymer ?
#
loop_
_entity_poly.entity_id
_entity_poly.type
_entity_poly.pdbx_seq_one_letter_code
_entity_poly.pdbx_strand_id
1 'polypeptide(L)' 'VKGYVKNLINGGVEAIAEGERETIEKFIESLKRGPSFSKVVDVEIEWEDYKGEFKGFDIRF' A
#
# COMPACT_ATOMS: atom_id res chain seq x y z
N VAL A 1 7.32 6.93 2.11
CA VAL A 1 6.81 5.55 2.27
C VAL A 1 7.85 4.60 1.73
N LYS A 2 8.19 3.54 2.46
CA LYS A 2 9.05 2.44 2.00
C LYS A 2 8.23 1.14 2.05
N GLY A 3 8.55 0.15 1.24
CA GLY A 3 7.73 -1.07 1.16
C GLY A 3 7.66 -1.66 -0.24
N TYR A 4 6.55 -2.32 -0.55
CA TYR A 4 6.28 -2.79 -1.90
C TYR A 4 4.79 -2.80 -2.22
N VAL A 5 4.49 -2.92 -3.50
CA VAL A 5 3.16 -3.25 -4.00
C VAL A 5 3.25 -4.43 -4.97
N LYS A 6 2.28 -5.35 -4.92
CA LYS A 6 2.18 -6.49 -5.84
C LYS A 6 0.73 -6.71 -6.29
N ASN A 7 0.57 -7.13 -7.53
CA ASN A 7 -0.72 -7.59 -8.03
C ASN A 7 -0.95 -9.03 -7.56
N LEU A 8 -2.16 -9.31 -7.08
CA LEU A 8 -2.60 -10.64 -6.74
C LEU A 8 -3.26 -11.30 -7.95
N ILE A 9 -3.14 -12.63 -8.06
CA ILE A 9 -3.71 -13.38 -9.19
C ILE A 9 -5.24 -13.29 -9.28
N ASN A 10 -5.90 -12.97 -8.16
CA ASN A 10 -7.35 -12.77 -8.08
C ASN A 10 -7.80 -11.36 -8.52
N GLY A 11 -6.88 -10.51 -9.00
CA GLY A 11 -7.15 -9.13 -9.40
C GLY A 11 -7.06 -8.11 -8.27
N GLY A 12 -6.73 -8.53 -7.05
CA GLY A 12 -6.44 -7.64 -5.92
C GLY A 12 -5.04 -7.03 -5.99
N VAL A 13 -4.77 -6.08 -5.10
CA VAL A 13 -3.45 -5.48 -4.90
C VAL A 13 -3.09 -5.61 -3.43
N GLU A 14 -1.91 -6.12 -3.15
CA GLU A 14 -1.33 -6.14 -1.80
C GLU A 14 -0.21 -5.10 -1.73
N ALA A 15 -0.23 -4.28 -0.68
CA ALA A 15 0.82 -3.32 -0.40
C ALA A 15 1.32 -3.46 1.04
N ILE A 16 2.64 -3.52 1.21
CA ILE A 16 3.29 -3.34 2.50
C ILE A 16 3.91 -1.95 2.50
N ALA A 17 3.66 -1.16 3.54
CA ALA A 17 4.10 0.22 3.64
C ALA A 17 4.57 0.56 5.05
N GLU A 18 5.83 0.99 5.15
CA GLU A 18 6.46 1.46 6.37
C GLU A 18 6.81 2.96 6.27
N GLY A 19 6.62 3.69 7.38
CA GLY A 19 6.90 5.11 7.47
C GLY A 19 6.16 5.78 8.62
N GLU A 20 6.27 7.11 8.71
CA GLU A 20 5.53 7.90 9.71
C GLU A 20 4.02 7.74 9.54
N ARG A 21 3.29 7.63 10.66
CA ARG A 21 1.86 7.36 10.69
C ARG A 21 1.06 8.27 9.77
N GLU A 22 1.28 9.58 9.84
CA GLU A 22 0.59 10.58 9.01
C GLU A 22 0.84 10.37 7.51
N THR A 23 2.07 9.97 7.13
CA THR A 23 2.41 9.67 5.75
C THR A 23 1.71 8.40 5.26
N ILE A 24 1.60 7.38 6.12
CA ILE A 24 0.88 6.14 5.80
C ILE A 24 -0.63 6.39 5.69
N GLU A 25 -1.20 7.26 6.51
CA GLU A 25 -2.62 7.64 6.38
C GLU A 25 -2.92 8.31 5.05
N LYS A 26 -2.09 9.28 4.63
CA LYS A 26 -2.23 9.93 3.31
C LYS A 26 -2.06 8.94 2.15
N PHE A 27 -1.18 7.95 2.33
CA PHE A 27 -1.01 6.87 1.37
C PHE A 27 -2.27 6.01 1.27
N ILE A 28 -2.85 5.58 2.39
CA ILE A 28 -4.11 4.84 2.45
C ILE A 28 -5.25 5.61 1.78
N GLU A 29 -5.40 6.90 2.05
CA GLU A 29 -6.44 7.73 1.41
C GLU A 29 -6.24 7.81 -0.11
N SER A 30 -4.99 7.85 -0.57
CA SER A 30 -4.68 7.77 -2.00
C SER A 30 -5.05 6.41 -2.60
N LEU A 31 -4.86 5.32 -1.85
CA LEU A 31 -5.26 3.97 -2.27
C LEU A 31 -6.78 3.83 -2.35
N LYS A 32 -7.54 4.36 -1.38
CA LYS A 32 -9.01 4.35 -1.41
C LYS A 32 -9.58 5.07 -2.63
N ARG A 33 -8.94 6.16 -3.06
CA ARG A 33 -9.31 6.86 -4.30
C ARG A 33 -8.90 6.08 -5.54
N GLY A 34 -7.69 5.52 -5.52
CA GLY A 34 -7.07 4.84 -6.64
C GLY A 34 -6.71 5.78 -7.82
N PRO A 35 -6.08 5.22 -8.87
CA PRO A 35 -5.88 5.91 -10.15
C PRO A 35 -7.19 6.34 -10.82
N SER A 36 -7.13 7.33 -11.73
CA SER A 36 -8.31 7.91 -12.40
C SER A 36 -9.21 6.91 -13.14
N PHE A 37 -8.68 5.77 -13.57
CA PHE A 37 -9.42 4.71 -14.28
C PHE A 37 -9.71 3.48 -13.43
N SER A 38 -9.43 3.54 -12.12
CA SER A 38 -9.68 2.45 -11.19
C SER A 38 -11.01 2.65 -10.45
N LYS A 39 -11.63 1.53 -10.05
CA LYS A 39 -12.72 1.53 -9.08
C LYS A 39 -12.31 0.65 -7.92
N VAL A 40 -11.93 1.28 -6.82
CA VAL A 40 -11.59 0.58 -5.58
C VAL A 40 -12.88 0.21 -4.87
N VAL A 41 -13.11 -1.09 -4.71
CA VAL A 41 -14.34 -1.61 -4.11
C VAL A 41 -14.21 -1.71 -2.60
N ASP A 42 -13.02 -2.10 -2.12
CA ASP A 42 -12.73 -2.26 -0.71
C ASP A 42 -11.23 -2.07 -0.44
N VAL A 43 -10.89 -1.71 0.79
CA VAL A 43 -9.51 -1.57 1.28
C VAL A 43 -9.42 -2.12 2.70
N GLU A 44 -8.76 -3.25 2.85
CA GLU A 44 -8.44 -3.86 4.14
C GLU A 44 -7.09 -3.30 4.65
N ILE A 45 -7.00 -2.98 5.94
CA ILE A 45 -5.82 -2.36 6.55
C ILE A 45 -5.45 -3.14 7.81
N GLU A 46 -4.21 -3.62 7.85
CA GLU A 46 -3.60 -4.23 9.02
C GLU A 46 -2.41 -3.37 9.46
N TRP A 47 -2.39 -2.99 10.74
CA TRP A 47 -1.29 -2.20 11.32
C TRP A 47 -0.28 -3.13 11.98
N GLU A 48 1.00 -2.94 11.64
CA GLU A 48 2.13 -3.63 12.24
C GLU A 48 3.14 -2.64 12.82
N ASP A 49 3.99 -3.14 13.72
CA ASP A 49 5.15 -2.40 14.22
C ASP A 49 6.16 -2.15 13.09
N TYR A 50 6.83 -1.00 13.13
CA TYR A 50 7.89 -0.66 12.17
C TYR A 50 9.09 -1.60 12.32
N LYS A 51 9.46 -2.30 11.25
CA LYS A 51 10.61 -3.23 11.22
C LYS A 51 11.81 -2.65 10.49
N GLY A 52 11.61 -1.67 9.60
CA GLY A 52 12.68 -1.03 8.84
C GLY A 52 13.29 -1.95 7.79
N GLU A 53 12.48 -2.86 7.25
CA GLU A 53 12.91 -3.93 6.32
C GLU A 53 13.18 -3.40 4.91
N PHE A 54 12.64 -2.22 4.58
CA PHE A 54 12.66 -1.68 3.22
C PHE A 54 13.61 -0.49 3.08
N LYS A 55 14.40 -0.49 2.00
CA LYS A 55 15.27 0.65 1.63
C LYS A 55 14.59 1.64 0.68
N GLY A 56 13.57 1.20 -0.05
CA GLY A 56 12.82 1.97 -1.02
C GLY A 56 11.36 1.50 -1.09
N PHE A 57 10.69 1.84 -2.18
CA PHE A 57 9.34 1.35 -2.48
C PHE A 57 9.34 0.72 -3.87
N ASP A 58 9.09 -0.59 -3.95
CA ASP A 58 9.27 -1.38 -5.17
C ASP A 58 7.96 -2.00 -5.67
N ILE A 59 7.85 -2.19 -6.98
CA ILE A 59 6.78 -3.00 -7.58
C ILE A 59 7.27 -4.44 -7.68
N ARG A 60 6.51 -5.39 -7.12
CA ARG A 60 6.78 -6.83 -7.18
C ARG A 60 5.78 -7.53 -8.09
N PHE A 61 6.22 -8.61 -8.74
CA PHE A 61 5.46 -9.42 -9.70
C PHE A 61 5.21 -10.82 -9.15
#